data_AF-A0A2H5W555-F1
#
_entry.id   AF-A0A2H5W555-F1
#
_cell.length_a   1.000
_cell.length_b   1.000
_cell.length_c   1.000
_cell.angle_alpha   90.00
_cell.angle_beta   90.00
_cell.angle_gamma   90.00
#
_symmetry.space_group_name_H-M   'P 1'
#
loop_
_entity.id
_entity.type
_entity.pdbx_description
1 polymer ?
#
loop_
_entity_poly.entity_id
_entity_poly.type
_entity_poly.pdbx_seq_one_letter_code
_entity_poly.pdbx_strand_id
1 'polypeptide(L)'
;MLEGRRSCIPHRKGRPMQGSYALWMYLPGLVLFVGGIAFVILNVILSHLIHPHVRTHEKYVAYECGEDPVGGAWIQFNHRFYLLALAFVVFDVEVVLLFPWVVVFREFGWFGFIEVLVFIAVLLFGLAYAWRKEALVWDKPQPMYQAGPVVAAVGTREVRTDGAAS
;
A
#
# COMPACT_ATOMS: atom_id res chain seq x y z
N MET A 1 -16.76 -4.52 -82.00
CA MET A 1 -16.90 -3.51 -80.93
C MET A 1 -16.89 -4.27 -79.61
N LEU A 2 -15.83 -4.12 -78.82
CA LEU A 2 -15.38 -5.11 -77.85
C LEU A 2 -16.11 -4.95 -76.50
N GLU A 3 -16.78 -6.02 -76.09
CA GLU A 3 -17.49 -6.17 -74.81
C GLU A 3 -16.48 -6.07 -73.65
N GLY A 4 -16.51 -4.94 -72.95
CA GLY A 4 -15.69 -4.67 -71.77
C GLY A 4 -16.09 -5.55 -70.59
N ARG A 5 -15.39 -6.66 -70.40
CA ARG A 5 -15.46 -7.47 -69.18
C ARG A 5 -14.99 -6.65 -67.97
N ARG A 6 -15.94 -6.05 -67.27
CA ARG A 6 -15.72 -5.49 -65.93
C ARG A 6 -15.54 -6.64 -64.95
N SER A 7 -14.29 -6.91 -64.58
CA SER A 7 -13.93 -7.80 -63.49
C SER A 7 -14.48 -7.25 -62.18
N CYS A 8 -15.50 -7.91 -61.63
CA CYS A 8 -15.90 -7.73 -60.24
C CYS A 8 -14.79 -8.24 -59.33
N ILE A 9 -14.04 -7.32 -58.72
CA ILE A 9 -13.09 -7.66 -57.66
C ILE A 9 -13.90 -8.08 -56.43
N PRO A 10 -13.75 -9.31 -55.90
CA PRO A 10 -14.44 -9.70 -54.69
C PRO A 10 -13.87 -8.91 -53.52
N HIS A 11 -14.69 -8.06 -52.91
CA HIS A 11 -14.38 -7.33 -51.69
C HIS A 11 -14.25 -8.35 -50.55
N ARG A 12 -13.02 -8.83 -50.32
CA ARG A 12 -12.70 -9.82 -49.28
C ARG A 12 -12.96 -9.19 -47.92
N LYS A 13 -14.14 -9.45 -47.35
CA LYS A 13 -14.51 -9.06 -45.99
C LYS A 13 -13.49 -9.69 -45.04
N GLY A 14 -12.60 -8.86 -44.47
CA GLY A 14 -11.58 -9.30 -43.52
C GLY A 14 -12.25 -10.03 -42.36
N ARG A 15 -11.79 -11.23 -42.04
CA ARG A 15 -12.30 -11.98 -40.89
C ARG A 15 -11.87 -11.24 -39.63
N PRO A 16 -12.75 -11.05 -38.62
CA PRO A 16 -12.36 -10.46 -37.36
C PRO A 16 -11.35 -11.39 -36.69
N MET A 17 -10.10 -10.94 -36.61
CA MET A 17 -9.02 -11.61 -35.91
C MET A 17 -9.20 -11.37 -34.40
N GLN A 18 -10.34 -11.82 -33.84
CA GLN A 18 -10.86 -11.37 -32.54
C GLN A 18 -10.43 -12.18 -31.32
N GLY A 19 -9.89 -13.40 -31.51
CA GLY A 19 -9.52 -14.27 -30.39
C GLY A 19 -8.09 -14.14 -29.87
N SER A 20 -7.16 -13.59 -30.66
CA SER A 20 -5.71 -13.65 -30.34
C SER A 20 -5.20 -12.40 -29.63
N TYR A 21 -5.70 -11.20 -29.95
CA TYR A 21 -5.17 -9.93 -29.41
C TYR A 21 -5.33 -9.79 -27.89
N ALA A 22 -6.35 -10.41 -27.29
CA ALA A 22 -6.57 -10.34 -25.85
C ALA A 22 -5.44 -11.07 -25.12
N LEU A 23 -5.06 -12.26 -25.61
CA LEU A 23 -3.91 -13.00 -25.11
C LEU A 23 -2.62 -12.16 -25.22
N TRP A 24 -2.37 -11.54 -26.37
CA TRP A 24 -1.19 -10.69 -26.58
C TRP A 24 -1.15 -9.45 -25.66
N MET A 25 -2.31 -8.92 -25.25
CA MET A 25 -2.40 -7.79 -24.33
C MET A 25 -2.10 -8.17 -22.87
N TYR A 26 -2.56 -9.34 -22.42
CA TYR A 26 -2.37 -9.80 -21.03
C TYR A 26 -1.09 -10.60 -20.81
N LEU A 27 -0.52 -11.19 -21.86
CA LEU A 27 0.65 -12.07 -21.79
C LEU A 27 1.89 -11.39 -21.19
N PRO A 28 2.26 -10.14 -21.54
CA PRO A 28 3.39 -9.47 -20.90
C PRO A 28 3.22 -9.30 -19.39
N GLY A 29 2.01 -8.94 -18.94
CA GLY A 29 1.71 -8.79 -17.51
C GLY A 29 1.82 -10.11 -16.76
N LEU A 30 1.29 -11.19 -17.34
CA LEU A 30 1.39 -12.54 -16.77
C LEU A 30 2.85 -13.01 -16.70
N VAL A 31 3.64 -12.78 -17.76
CA VAL A 31 5.06 -13.16 -17.80
C VAL A 31 5.86 -12.41 -16.73
N LEU A 32 5.62 -11.11 -16.55
CA LEU A 32 6.29 -10.33 -15.49
C LEU A 32 5.85 -10.78 -14.09
N PHE A 33 4.57 -11.08 -13.89
CA PHE A 33 4.05 -11.56 -12.60
C PHE A 33 4.67 -12.92 -12.22
N VAL A 34 4.63 -13.89 -13.13
CA VAL A 34 5.23 -15.22 -12.93
C VAL A 34 6.75 -15.12 -12.82
N GLY A 35 7.39 -14.30 -13.65
CA GLY A 35 8.83 -14.05 -13.59
C GLY A 35 9.26 -13.43 -12.27
N GLY A 36 8.48 -12.48 -11.72
CA GLY A 36 8.73 -11.87 -10.42
C GLY A 36 8.63 -12.87 -9.27
N ILE A 37 7.59 -13.70 -9.27
CA ILE A 37 7.44 -14.79 -8.29
C ILE A 37 8.61 -15.78 -8.39
N ALA A 38 8.93 -16.22 -9.62
CA ALA A 38 10.03 -17.15 -9.86
C ALA A 38 11.37 -16.55 -9.42
N PHE A 39 11.60 -15.26 -9.65
CA PHE A 39 12.80 -14.56 -9.22
C PHE A 39 12.95 -14.54 -7.71
N VAL A 40 11.89 -14.22 -6.95
CA VAL A 40 11.92 -14.24 -5.48
C VAL A 40 12.19 -15.64 -4.96
N ILE A 41 11.47 -16.65 -5.48
CA ILE A 41 11.64 -18.05 -5.05
C ILE A 41 13.06 -18.54 -5.33
N LEU A 42 13.57 -18.28 -6.55
CA LEU A 42 14.93 -18.67 -6.93
C LEU A 42 15.98 -18.05 -6.00
N ASN A 43 15.85 -16.75 -5.69
CA ASN A 43 16.78 -16.08 -4.79
C ASN A 43 16.72 -16.63 -3.36
N VAL A 44 15.52 -16.93 -2.84
CA VAL A 44 15.38 -17.54 -1.51
C VAL A 44 16.02 -18.94 -1.49
N ILE A 45 15.80 -19.77 -2.51
CA ILE A 45 16.41 -21.10 -2.62
C ILE A 45 17.94 -21.00 -2.72
N LEU A 46 18.43 -20.11 -3.58
CA LEU A 46 19.86 -19.90 -3.79
C LEU A 46 20.53 -19.38 -2.52
N SER A 47 19.90 -18.42 -1.83
CA SER A 47 20.35 -17.93 -0.53
C SER A 47 20.43 -19.05 0.50
N HIS A 48 19.41 -19.91 0.57
CA HIS A 48 19.39 -21.04 1.50
C HIS A 48 20.47 -22.10 1.18
N LEU A 49 20.81 -22.29 -0.10
CA LEU A 49 21.80 -23.28 -0.54
C LEU A 49 23.25 -22.80 -0.33
N ILE A 50 23.53 -21.51 -0.55
CA ILE A 50 24.87 -20.94 -0.41
C ILE A 50 25.20 -20.61 1.06
N HIS A 51 24.21 -20.24 1.87
CA HIS A 51 24.46 -19.77 3.24
C HIS A 51 24.93 -20.91 4.17
N PRO A 52 26.00 -20.71 4.97
CA PRO A 52 26.46 -21.69 5.94
C PRO A 52 25.44 -21.88 7.07
N HIS A 53 24.81 -23.05 7.12
CA HIS A 53 23.72 -23.31 8.04
C HIS A 53 24.23 -23.76 9.42
N VAL A 54 24.49 -22.81 10.32
CA VAL A 54 24.86 -23.10 11.73
C VAL A 54 23.63 -22.95 12.62
N ARG A 55 23.07 -24.08 13.06
CA ARG A 55 21.93 -24.15 13.98
C ARG A 55 22.43 -23.99 15.42
N THR A 56 22.09 -22.89 16.05
CA THR A 56 22.40 -22.62 17.46
C THR A 56 21.11 -22.16 18.14
N HIS A 57 20.82 -22.63 19.35
CA HIS A 57 19.61 -22.29 20.10
C HIS A 57 19.37 -20.76 20.14
N GLU A 58 20.44 -19.99 20.41
CA GLU A 58 20.42 -18.53 20.47
C GLU A 58 19.97 -17.82 19.18
N LYS A 59 20.05 -18.48 18.02
CA LYS A 59 19.56 -17.90 16.75
C LYS A 59 18.05 -18.03 16.57
N TYR A 60 17.40 -18.87 17.38
CA TYR A 60 15.98 -19.18 17.28
C TYR A 60 15.15 -18.54 18.41
N VAL A 61 15.80 -17.90 19.39
CA VAL A 61 15.13 -17.12 20.43
C VAL A 61 14.84 -15.70 19.94
N ALA A 62 13.79 -15.07 20.49
CA ALA A 62 13.47 -13.69 20.17
C ALA A 62 14.54 -12.74 20.72
N TYR A 63 14.86 -11.69 19.97
CA TYR A 63 15.85 -10.71 20.37
C TYR A 63 15.27 -9.76 21.45
N GLU A 64 15.82 -9.80 22.67
CA GLU A 64 15.46 -8.90 23.78
C GLU A 64 16.71 -8.22 24.37
N CYS A 65 17.47 -7.50 23.53
CA CYS A 65 18.66 -6.72 23.93
C CYS A 65 19.78 -7.50 24.65
N GLY A 66 19.82 -8.84 24.52
CA GLY A 66 20.82 -9.71 25.14
C GLY A 66 20.34 -10.44 26.39
N GLU A 67 19.10 -10.20 26.82
CA GLU A 67 18.42 -10.95 27.88
C GLU A 67 17.54 -12.05 27.29
N ASP A 68 17.23 -13.07 28.09
CA ASP A 68 16.30 -14.13 27.71
C ASP A 68 14.87 -13.59 27.60
N PRO A 69 14.11 -13.93 26.54
CA PRO A 69 12.76 -13.45 26.33
C PRO A 69 11.84 -13.82 27.51
N VAL A 70 11.39 -12.82 28.27
CA VAL A 70 10.50 -13.04 29.43
C VAL A 70 9.05 -12.66 29.16
N GLY A 71 8.14 -13.60 29.42
CA GLY A 71 6.70 -13.39 29.31
C GLY A 71 6.11 -13.71 27.93
N GLY A 72 4.81 -13.46 27.78
CA GLY A 72 4.10 -13.67 26.52
C GLY A 72 4.00 -12.39 25.70
N ALA A 73 4.13 -12.47 24.38
CA ALA A 73 4.00 -11.34 23.46
C ALA A 73 2.54 -10.83 23.28
N TRP A 74 1.63 -11.21 24.18
CA TRP A 74 0.21 -10.89 24.10
C TRP A 74 -0.05 -9.52 24.70
N ILE A 75 0.14 -8.47 23.89
CA ILE A 75 -0.22 -7.10 24.23
C ILE A 75 -1.56 -6.73 23.58
N GLN A 76 -2.36 -5.90 24.25
CA GLN A 76 -3.53 -5.30 23.61
C GLN A 76 -3.07 -4.22 22.61
N PHE A 77 -3.26 -4.48 21.33
CA PHE A 77 -3.00 -3.49 20.29
C PHE A 77 -4.03 -2.35 20.38
N ASN A 78 -3.57 -1.12 20.11
CA ASN A 78 -4.41 0.06 20.14
C ASN A 78 -5.49 -0.02 19.04
N HIS A 79 -6.74 0.32 19.35
CA HIS A 79 -7.87 0.34 18.40
C HIS A 79 -7.65 1.27 17.19
N ARG A 80 -6.68 2.19 17.25
CA ARG A 80 -6.33 3.10 16.17
C ARG A 80 -5.90 2.40 14.88
N PHE A 81 -5.23 1.25 14.97
CA PHE A 81 -4.88 0.47 13.78
C PHE A 81 -6.11 0.00 13.01
N TYR A 82 -7.18 -0.36 13.72
CA TYR A 82 -8.45 -0.75 13.12
C TYR A 82 -9.14 0.44 12.45
N LEU A 83 -9.15 1.62 13.08
CA LEU A 83 -9.74 2.83 12.49
C LEU A 83 -9.00 3.25 11.20
N LEU A 84 -7.67 3.11 11.17
CA LEU A 84 -6.87 3.37 9.96
C LEU A 84 -7.21 2.38 8.83
N ALA A 85 -7.29 1.08 9.13
CA ALA A 85 -7.64 0.06 8.14
C ALA A 85 -9.06 0.26 7.60
N LEU A 86 -10.02 0.58 8.48
CA LEU A 86 -11.40 0.87 8.08
C LEU A 86 -11.47 2.11 7.18
N ALA A 87 -10.77 3.19 7.54
CA ALA A 87 -10.72 4.40 6.74
C ALA A 87 -10.08 4.14 5.35
N PHE A 88 -9.03 3.32 5.28
CA PHE A 88 -8.40 2.92 4.02
C PHE A 88 -9.37 2.14 3.13
N VAL A 89 -10.07 1.13 3.66
CA VAL A 89 -11.03 0.33 2.89
C VAL A 89 -12.18 1.18 2.36
N VAL A 90 -12.72 2.07 3.20
CA VAL A 90 -13.77 3.01 2.75
C VAL A 90 -13.22 3.86 1.61
N PHE A 91 -12.09 4.55 1.79
CA PHE A 91 -11.50 5.39 0.75
C PHE A 91 -11.18 4.64 -0.55
N ASP A 92 -10.70 3.39 -0.47
CA ASP A 92 -10.40 2.53 -1.63
C ASP A 92 -11.67 2.22 -2.45
N VAL A 93 -12.76 1.85 -1.78
CA VAL A 93 -14.05 1.62 -2.44
C VAL A 93 -14.56 2.89 -3.14
N GLU A 94 -14.34 4.05 -2.55
CA GLU A 94 -14.80 5.32 -3.13
C GLU A 94 -14.01 5.68 -4.39
N VAL A 95 -12.71 5.34 -4.45
CA VAL A 95 -11.91 5.48 -5.69
C VAL A 95 -12.41 4.53 -6.78
N VAL A 96 -12.81 3.30 -6.43
CA VAL A 96 -13.43 2.38 -7.38
C VAL A 96 -14.75 2.95 -7.93
N LEU A 97 -15.54 3.64 -7.10
CA LEU A 97 -16.77 4.31 -7.53
C LEU A 97 -16.54 5.52 -8.45
N LEU A 98 -15.38 6.18 -8.35
CA LEU A 98 -15.00 7.26 -9.28
C LEU A 98 -14.59 6.74 -10.66
N PHE A 99 -14.17 5.48 -10.77
CA PHE A 99 -13.61 4.93 -12.00
C PHE A 99 -14.58 4.94 -13.20
N PRO A 100 -15.85 4.51 -13.05
CA PRO A 100 -16.83 4.57 -14.13
C PRO A 100 -16.99 5.98 -14.69
N TRP A 101 -17.09 6.99 -13.80
CA TRP A 101 -17.23 8.38 -14.21
C TRP A 101 -16.02 8.87 -15.01
N VAL A 102 -14.80 8.54 -14.61
CA VAL A 102 -13.58 8.91 -15.36
C VAL A 102 -13.61 8.33 -16.77
N VAL A 103 -14.06 7.08 -16.91
CA VAL A 103 -14.13 6.39 -18.22
C VAL A 103 -15.12 7.07 -19.16
N VAL A 104 -16.26 7.57 -18.67
CA VAL A 104 -17.32 8.20 -19.49
C VAL A 104 -17.40 9.72 -19.35
N PHE A 105 -16.35 10.37 -18.81
CA PHE A 105 -16.34 11.80 -18.49
C PHE A 105 -16.80 12.70 -19.64
N ARG A 106 -16.46 12.35 -20.89
CA ARG A 106 -16.79 13.13 -22.09
C ARG A 106 -18.28 13.15 -22.43
N GLU A 107 -19.06 12.17 -21.97
CA GLU A 107 -20.47 12.01 -22.31
C GLU A 107 -21.39 12.72 -21.32
N PHE A 108 -20.99 12.80 -20.04
CA PHE A 108 -21.80 13.36 -18.94
C PHE A 108 -21.64 14.87 -18.74
N GLY A 109 -20.59 15.49 -19.31
CA GLY A 109 -20.39 16.94 -19.30
C GLY A 109 -20.45 17.57 -17.89
N TRP A 110 -21.11 18.72 -17.75
CA TRP A 110 -21.22 19.46 -16.49
C TRP A 110 -22.01 18.73 -15.40
N PHE A 111 -22.97 17.88 -15.78
CA PHE A 111 -23.81 17.18 -14.81
C PHE A 111 -23.00 16.13 -14.03
N GLY A 112 -22.27 15.26 -14.73
CA GLY A 112 -21.39 14.30 -14.07
C GLY A 112 -20.26 14.98 -13.29
N PHE A 113 -19.78 16.13 -13.73
CA PHE A 113 -18.78 16.90 -12.98
C PHE A 113 -19.29 17.35 -11.61
N ILE A 114 -20.53 17.85 -11.52
CA ILE A 114 -21.14 18.27 -10.26
C ILE A 114 -21.36 17.06 -9.34
N GLU A 115 -21.82 15.93 -9.87
CA GLU A 115 -22.02 14.70 -9.07
C GLU A 115 -20.72 14.25 -8.40
N VAL A 116 -19.60 14.22 -9.14
CA VAL A 116 -18.30 13.85 -8.57
C VAL A 116 -17.78 14.90 -7.60
N LEU A 117 -18.03 16.18 -7.85
CA LEU A 117 -17.64 17.24 -6.93
C LEU A 117 -18.38 17.13 -5.58
N VAL A 118 -19.68 16.82 -5.61
CA VAL A 118 -20.48 16.54 -4.41
C VAL A 118 -19.98 15.29 -3.70
N PHE A 119 -19.71 14.22 -4.45
CA PHE A 119 -19.18 12.97 -3.91
C PHE A 119 -17.85 13.18 -3.18
N ILE A 120 -16.89 13.86 -3.82
CA ILE A 120 -15.60 14.21 -3.20
C ILE A 120 -15.82 15.10 -1.97
N ALA A 121 -16.74 16.06 -2.00
CA ALA A 121 -17.02 16.92 -0.86
C ALA A 121 -17.51 16.12 0.36
N VAL A 122 -18.35 15.11 0.16
CA VAL A 122 -18.80 14.20 1.24
C VAL A 122 -17.63 13.40 1.83
N LEU A 123 -16.72 12.90 0.99
CA LEU A 123 -15.51 12.20 1.46
C LEU A 123 -14.59 13.09 2.27
N LEU A 124 -14.34 14.31 1.79
CA LEU A 124 -13.53 15.29 2.50
C LEU A 124 -14.17 15.65 3.85
N PHE A 125 -15.50 15.72 3.92
CA PHE A 125 -16.21 15.90 5.18
C PHE A 125 -16.00 14.72 6.15
N GLY A 126 -16.11 13.49 5.66
CA GLY A 126 -15.84 12.28 6.46
C GLY A 126 -14.41 12.26 6.99
N LEU A 127 -13.44 12.59 6.14
CA LEU A 127 -12.03 12.67 6.53
C LEU A 127 -11.76 13.80 7.52
N ALA A 128 -12.33 14.99 7.30
CA ALA A 128 -12.22 16.11 8.22
C ALA A 128 -12.81 15.77 9.59
N TYR A 129 -13.95 15.07 9.64
CA TYR A 129 -14.54 14.60 10.89
C TYR A 129 -13.61 13.62 11.62
N ALA A 130 -13.05 12.63 10.91
CA ALA A 130 -12.11 11.67 11.48
C ALA A 130 -10.84 12.36 12.02
N TRP A 131 -10.32 13.35 11.30
CA TRP A 131 -9.18 14.17 11.74
C TRP A 131 -9.53 14.94 13.02
N ARG A 132 -10.69 15.61 13.05
CA ARG A 132 -11.12 16.39 14.23
C ARG A 132 -11.35 15.53 15.47
N LYS A 133 -11.63 14.24 15.31
CA LYS A 133 -11.74 13.26 16.40
C LYS A 133 -10.40 12.68 16.85
N GLU A 134 -9.28 13.17 16.32
CA GLU A 134 -7.92 12.72 16.64
C GLU A 134 -7.72 11.21 16.43
N ALA A 135 -8.57 10.57 15.63
CA ALA A 135 -8.49 9.14 15.35
C ALA A 135 -7.15 8.75 14.69
N LEU A 136 -6.46 9.72 14.08
CA LEU A 136 -5.17 9.57 13.41
C LEU A 136 -3.97 10.00 14.27
N VAL A 137 -4.20 10.53 15.48
CA VAL A 137 -3.10 10.99 16.36
C VAL A 137 -2.48 9.79 17.05
N TRP A 138 -1.14 9.77 17.11
CA TRP A 138 -0.39 8.71 17.76
C TRP A 138 -0.07 9.07 19.21
N ASP A 139 -0.61 8.31 20.16
CA ASP A 139 -0.21 8.44 21.56
C ASP A 139 1.12 7.74 21.71
N LYS A 140 2.09 8.46 22.27
CA LYS A 140 3.35 7.85 22.69
C LYS A 140 3.01 6.86 23.81
N PRO A 141 3.41 5.58 23.70
CA PRO A 141 3.27 4.64 24.79
C PRO A 141 3.95 5.25 26.01
N GLN A 142 3.22 5.41 27.11
CA GLN A 142 3.86 5.83 28.35
C GLN A 142 4.71 4.65 28.81
N PRO A 143 6.02 4.83 29.04
CA PRO A 143 6.82 3.74 29.58
C PRO A 143 6.22 3.36 30.94
N MET A 144 5.85 2.08 31.08
CA MET A 144 5.31 1.55 32.34
C MET A 144 6.31 1.67 33.50
N TYR A 145 7.59 1.91 33.18
CA TYR A 145 8.57 2.42 34.12
C TYR A 145 8.42 3.95 34.23
N GLN A 146 7.60 4.41 35.18
CA GLN A 146 7.72 5.79 35.65
C GLN A 146 9.16 5.97 36.15
N ALA A 147 9.88 6.93 35.56
CA ALA A 147 11.11 7.44 36.12
C ALA A 147 10.86 7.78 37.59
N GLY A 148 11.42 6.97 38.50
CA GLY A 148 11.44 7.31 39.92
C GLY A 148 12.06 8.71 40.10
N PRO A 149 11.87 9.35 41.27
CA PRO A 149 12.29 10.74 41.51
C PRO A 149 13.77 11.03 41.15
N VAL A 150 14.61 9.99 41.13
CA VAL A 150 16.02 10.05 40.75
C VAL A 150 16.23 10.35 39.25
N VAL A 151 15.49 9.71 38.34
CA VAL A 151 15.67 9.92 36.88
C VAL A 151 15.09 11.27 36.43
N ALA A 152 14.01 11.74 37.09
CA ALA A 152 13.48 13.08 36.89
C ALA A 152 14.45 14.19 37.35
N ALA A 153 15.22 13.95 38.41
CA ALA A 153 16.25 14.88 38.90
C ALA A 153 17.52 14.90 38.03
N VAL A 154 17.81 13.80 37.30
CA VAL A 154 18.99 13.69 36.43
C VAL A 154 18.76 14.38 35.08
N GLY A 155 17.55 14.27 34.50
CA GLY A 155 17.22 14.86 33.19
C GLY A 155 17.25 16.38 33.10
N THR A 156 17.44 17.10 34.21
CA THR A 156 17.46 18.57 34.27
C THR A 156 18.85 19.18 34.48
N ARG A 157 19.91 18.38 34.65
CA ARG A 157 21.26 18.90 34.98
C ARG A 157 22.20 19.16 33.79
N GLU A 158 21.87 18.75 32.57
CA GLU A 158 22.82 18.82 31.44
C GLU A 158 22.68 20.03 30.50
N VAL A 159 21.85 21.03 30.80
CA VAL A 159 21.80 22.28 30.02
C VAL A 159 22.05 23.50 30.91
N ARG A 160 23.20 23.52 31.58
CA ARG A 160 23.83 24.76 32.05
C ARG A 160 25.08 24.97 31.22
N THR A 161 24.96 25.75 30.16
CA THR A 161 26.09 26.24 29.39
C THR A 161 26.88 27.19 30.29
N ASP A 162 27.96 26.71 30.88
CA ASP A 162 28.96 27.55 31.55
C ASP A 162 29.79 28.25 30.46
N GLY A 163 29.16 29.26 29.84
CA GLY A 163 29.79 30.26 29.00
C GLY A 163 29.85 31.58 29.76
N ALA A 164 30.69 31.66 30.78
CA ALA A 164 31.10 32.91 31.42
C ALA A 164 32.35 32.69 32.29
N ALA A 165 33.54 32.83 31.69
CA ALA A 165 34.77 33.39 32.26
C ALA A 165 36.02 32.85 31.55
N SER A 166 36.48 33.55 30.52
CA SER A 166 37.90 33.90 30.28
C SER A 166 37.99 34.77 29.02
#